data_AF-A0A944BYC5-F1
#
_entry.id   AF-A0A944BYC5-F1
#
_cell.length_a   1.000
_cell.length_b   1.000
_cell.length_c   1.000
_cell.angle_alpha   90.00
_cell.angle_beta   90.00
_cell.angle_gamma   90.00
#
_symmetry.space_group_name_H-M   'P 1'
#
loop_
_entity.id
_entity.type
_entity.pdbx_description
1 polymer ?
#
loop_
_entity_poly.entity_id
_entity_poly.type
_entity_poly.pdbx_seq_one_letter_code
_entity_poly.pdbx_strand_id
1 'polypeptide(L)'
;VLTSQSQQPNPEWEKFLVTAKGKTRLRQALRHDRRATMTQGENMLNKFLADNGVEASSDNINRIVSAERVKSRDELFQMIGNEEIALSPGLLKIFKRSSRGLLNRLMNPFSARSNHQAQEPVVVPVEGKIDTKKVYELRTIDGKSNYRIADCCNPIPGDTVIGFINDKNEVVVHKMDCEVANRMKSSFGGRIVQTHWETKAKKFNVTINLEGIDRQGILQEIIYLISTNLSLNMRRLNISADGGVFHAELEALVDDTDIVTTLCKRLKKVKGVTSAVRVR
;
A
#
# COMPACT_ATOMS: atom_id res chain seq x y z
N VAL A 1 -16.83 44.25 -20.93
CA VAL A 1 -16.06 43.28 -20.12
C VAL A 1 -17.01 42.73 -19.07
N LEU A 2 -17.19 41.40 -19.00
CA LEU A 2 -17.94 40.75 -17.93
C LEU A 2 -16.98 40.46 -16.76
N THR A 3 -17.37 40.81 -15.54
CA THR A 3 -16.52 40.64 -14.34
C THR A 3 -17.27 39.86 -13.26
N SER A 4 -16.57 38.96 -12.57
CA SER A 4 -17.07 38.22 -11.39
C SER A 4 -16.10 38.37 -10.22
N GLN A 5 -16.63 38.49 -9.01
CA GLN A 5 -15.84 38.55 -7.78
C GLN A 5 -15.24 37.18 -7.38
N SER A 6 -15.76 36.08 -7.93
CA SER A 6 -15.24 34.72 -7.68
C SER A 6 -14.08 34.32 -8.59
N GLN A 7 -13.74 35.14 -9.59
CA GLN A 7 -12.76 34.77 -10.60
C GLN A 7 -11.33 34.98 -10.09
N GLN A 8 -10.56 33.91 -10.02
CA GLN A 8 -9.15 33.97 -9.61
C GLN A 8 -8.19 34.01 -10.81
N PRO A 9 -6.99 34.61 -10.64
CA PRO A 9 -5.95 34.63 -11.67
C PRO A 9 -5.55 33.21 -12.09
N ASN A 10 -5.51 32.94 -13.40
CA ASN A 10 -5.10 31.64 -13.92
C ASN A 10 -3.75 31.75 -14.67
N PRO A 11 -2.76 30.88 -14.39
CA PRO A 11 -1.48 30.82 -15.12
C PRO A 11 -1.64 30.71 -16.64
N GLU A 12 -2.64 29.99 -17.11
CA GLU A 12 -2.91 29.77 -18.54
C GLU A 12 -3.23 31.07 -19.30
N TRP A 13 -3.64 32.12 -18.57
CA TRP A 13 -3.92 33.42 -19.17
C TRP A 13 -2.69 34.09 -19.79
N GLU A 14 -1.49 33.68 -19.41
CA GLU A 14 -0.24 34.20 -19.96
C GLU A 14 -0.13 33.96 -21.48
N LYS A 15 -0.75 32.88 -21.98
CA LYS A 15 -0.78 32.51 -23.41
C LYS A 15 -1.60 33.49 -24.25
N PHE A 16 -2.60 34.14 -23.66
CA PHE A 16 -3.50 35.07 -24.36
C PHE A 16 -3.06 36.54 -24.22
N LEU A 17 -2.13 36.84 -23.30
CA LEU A 17 -1.66 38.19 -23.07
C LEU A 17 -0.59 38.59 -24.08
N VAL A 18 -0.86 39.64 -24.86
CA VAL A 18 0.09 40.17 -25.86
C VAL A 18 1.06 41.18 -25.23
N THR A 19 0.58 42.05 -24.34
CA THR A 19 1.39 43.17 -23.81
C THR A 19 2.24 42.78 -22.60
N ALA A 20 3.46 43.31 -22.54
CA ALA A 20 4.36 43.12 -21.39
C ALA A 20 3.74 43.61 -20.08
N LYS A 21 3.01 44.74 -20.11
CA LYS A 21 2.28 45.28 -18.95
C LYS A 21 1.21 44.31 -18.43
N GLY A 22 0.47 43.66 -19.34
CA GLY A 22 -0.53 42.64 -18.98
C GLY A 22 0.12 41.41 -18.35
N LYS A 23 1.18 40.87 -18.97
CA LYS A 23 1.94 39.73 -18.42
C LYS A 23 2.51 40.02 -17.03
N THR A 24 3.08 41.22 -16.83
CA THR A 24 3.62 41.63 -15.53
C THR A 24 2.53 41.69 -14.45
N ARG A 25 1.34 42.21 -14.77
CA ARG A 25 0.22 42.26 -13.82
C ARG A 25 -0.34 40.87 -13.50
N LEU A 26 -0.49 39.99 -14.49
CA LEU A 26 -0.89 38.60 -14.25
C LEU A 26 0.09 37.88 -13.33
N ARG A 27 1.39 37.97 -13.64
CA ARG A 27 2.43 37.37 -12.80
C ARG A 27 2.43 37.95 -11.38
N GLN A 28 2.16 39.26 -11.22
CA GLN A 28 2.05 39.88 -9.91
C GLN A 28 0.84 39.35 -9.13
N ALA A 29 -0.31 39.22 -9.78
CA ALA A 29 -1.53 38.67 -9.18
C ALA A 29 -1.35 37.19 -8.78
N LEU A 30 -0.79 36.36 -9.67
CA LEU A 30 -0.48 34.96 -9.38
C LEU A 30 0.53 34.81 -8.22
N ARG A 31 1.52 35.71 -8.13
CA ARG A 31 2.45 35.73 -6.99
C ARG A 31 1.78 36.12 -5.68
N HIS A 32 0.85 37.07 -5.72
CA HIS A 32 0.12 37.49 -4.52
C HIS A 32 -0.77 36.36 -4.00
N ASP A 33 -1.52 35.72 -4.89
CA ASP A 33 -2.37 34.57 -4.58
C ASP A 33 -1.54 33.44 -3.96
N ARG A 34 -0.43 33.07 -4.61
CA ARG A 34 0.53 32.10 -4.07
C ARG A 34 1.04 32.46 -2.68
N ARG A 35 1.34 33.73 -2.42
CA ARG A 35 1.84 34.18 -1.10
C ARG A 35 0.77 34.07 -0.02
N ALA A 36 -0.48 34.44 -0.33
CA ALA A 36 -1.60 34.30 0.60
C ALA A 36 -1.84 32.83 0.96
N THR A 37 -1.86 31.94 -0.03
CA THR A 37 -1.98 30.49 0.17
C THR A 37 -0.84 29.93 1.01
N MET A 38 0.41 30.32 0.74
CA MET A 38 1.56 29.87 1.53
C MET A 38 1.45 30.33 2.99
N THR A 39 1.09 31.59 3.24
CA THR A 39 0.91 32.08 4.62
C THR A 39 -0.23 31.34 5.33
N GLN A 40 -1.32 31.04 4.63
CA GLN A 40 -2.39 30.21 5.18
C GLN A 40 -1.88 28.81 5.55
N GLY A 41 -1.19 28.13 4.64
CA GLY A 41 -0.67 26.78 4.89
C GLY A 41 0.39 26.72 5.99
N GLU A 42 1.25 27.75 6.10
CA GLU A 42 2.20 27.90 7.20
C GLU A 42 1.46 28.03 8.55
N ASN A 43 0.45 28.90 8.63
CA ASN A 43 -0.34 29.07 9.85
C ASN A 43 -1.09 27.79 10.24
N MET A 44 -1.67 27.09 9.26
CA MET A 44 -2.36 25.82 9.48
C MET A 44 -1.39 24.76 10.03
N LEU A 45 -0.21 24.63 9.43
CA LEU A 45 0.80 23.67 9.88
C LEU A 45 1.28 24.01 11.29
N ASN A 46 1.61 25.28 11.56
CA ASN A 46 2.10 25.72 12.86
C ASN A 46 1.07 25.46 13.96
N LYS A 47 -0.21 25.75 13.70
CA LYS A 47 -1.30 25.45 14.62
C LYS A 47 -1.45 23.96 14.85
N PHE A 48 -1.46 23.16 13.79
CA PHE A 48 -1.55 21.71 13.89
C PHE A 48 -0.41 21.09 14.71
N LEU A 49 0.83 21.56 14.53
CA LEU A 49 1.97 21.09 15.31
C LEU A 49 1.83 21.48 16.79
N ALA A 50 1.46 22.73 17.07
CA ALA A 50 1.26 23.23 18.43
C ALA A 50 0.16 22.46 19.18
N ASP A 51 -1.00 22.24 18.53
CA ASP A 51 -2.14 21.50 19.09
C ASP A 51 -1.77 20.04 19.43
N ASN A 52 -0.70 19.51 18.83
CA ASN A 52 -0.21 18.15 19.04
C ASN A 52 1.11 18.08 19.81
N GLY A 53 1.51 19.19 20.47
CA GLY A 53 2.70 19.23 21.32
C GLY A 53 4.03 19.13 20.57
N VAL A 54 4.05 19.48 19.28
CA VAL A 54 5.27 19.51 18.45
C VAL A 54 5.64 20.97 18.17
N GLU A 55 6.90 21.33 18.42
CA GLU A 55 7.41 22.66 18.10
C GLU A 55 7.53 22.85 16.57
N ALA A 56 7.07 23.99 16.06
CA ALA A 56 7.21 24.39 14.66
C ALA A 56 8.65 24.87 14.32
N SER A 57 9.65 24.07 14.67
CA SER A 57 11.05 24.39 14.43
C SER A 57 11.45 24.12 12.98
N SER A 58 12.52 24.77 12.52
CA SER A 58 13.03 24.57 11.16
C SER A 58 13.42 23.13 10.86
N ASP A 59 13.93 22.38 11.84
CA ASP A 59 14.25 20.96 11.69
C ASP A 59 12.99 20.11 11.50
N ASN A 60 11.95 20.37 12.31
CA ASN A 60 10.70 19.63 12.23
C ASN A 60 9.97 19.87 10.91
N ILE A 61 9.96 21.10 10.41
CA ILE A 61 9.39 21.43 9.10
C ILE A 61 10.18 20.74 7.99
N ASN A 62 11.52 20.72 8.05
CA ASN A 62 12.34 20.03 7.04
C ASN A 62 12.14 18.50 7.04
N ARG A 63 11.85 17.90 8.20
CA ARG A 63 11.45 16.49 8.29
C ARG A 63 10.13 16.22 7.58
N ILE A 64 9.16 17.13 7.70
CA ILE A 64 7.88 17.04 6.98
C ILE A 64 8.12 17.17 5.47
N VAL A 65 8.91 18.18 5.04
CA VAL A 65 9.30 18.34 3.62
C VAL A 65 9.89 17.05 3.06
N SER A 66 10.78 16.40 3.81
CA SER A 66 11.43 15.14 3.40
C SER A 66 10.46 13.96 3.35
N ALA A 67 9.55 13.86 4.34
CA ALA A 67 8.58 12.78 4.42
C ALA A 67 7.51 12.86 3.33
N GLU A 68 7.02 14.07 3.05
CA GLU A 68 6.05 14.37 1.99
C GLU A 68 6.72 14.47 0.59
N ARG A 69 8.06 14.34 0.53
CA ARG A 69 8.88 14.38 -0.70
C ARG A 69 8.69 15.67 -1.51
N VAL A 70 8.51 16.79 -0.82
CA VAL A 70 8.31 18.11 -1.41
C VAL A 70 9.67 18.82 -1.58
N LYS A 71 9.83 19.70 -2.59
CA LYS A 71 11.15 20.25 -2.94
C LYS A 71 11.57 21.38 -2.00
N SER A 72 10.62 22.09 -1.40
CA SER A 72 10.90 23.21 -0.50
C SER A 72 9.80 23.42 0.54
N ARG A 73 10.10 24.24 1.55
CA ARG A 73 9.14 24.67 2.57
C ARG A 73 8.01 25.50 1.96
N ASP A 74 8.34 26.37 1.01
CA ASP A 74 7.37 27.20 0.29
C ASP A 74 6.37 26.33 -0.48
N GLU A 75 6.85 25.28 -1.15
CA GLU A 75 5.98 24.33 -1.85
C GLU A 75 5.13 23.52 -0.85
N LEU A 76 5.71 23.10 0.28
CA LEU A 76 4.96 22.43 1.34
C LEU A 76 3.82 23.33 1.87
N PHE A 77 4.10 24.59 2.19
CA PHE A 77 3.09 25.52 2.69
C PHE A 77 2.03 25.82 1.64
N GLN A 78 2.43 25.94 0.38
CA GLN A 78 1.48 26.12 -0.72
C GLN A 78 0.53 24.91 -0.84
N MET A 79 1.07 23.70 -0.81
CA MET A 79 0.27 22.46 -0.90
C MET A 79 -0.65 22.28 0.31
N ILE A 80 -0.20 22.65 1.51
CA ILE A 80 -1.05 22.63 2.71
C ILE A 80 -2.16 23.70 2.61
N GLY A 81 -1.84 24.91 2.15
CA GLY A 81 -2.81 25.99 1.97
C GLY A 81 -3.85 25.69 0.90
N ASN A 82 -3.49 24.90 -0.11
CA ASN A 82 -4.38 24.35 -1.13
C ASN A 82 -5.12 23.07 -0.68
N GLU A 83 -4.88 22.59 0.53
CA GLU A 83 -5.43 21.32 1.06
C GLU A 83 -5.02 20.06 0.27
N GLU A 84 -3.96 20.16 -0.55
CA GLU A 84 -3.35 19.01 -1.25
C GLU A 84 -2.63 18.08 -0.27
N ILE A 85 -2.08 18.63 0.81
CA ILE A 85 -1.49 17.89 1.93
C ILE A 85 -2.38 18.05 3.16
N ALA A 86 -2.97 16.94 3.61
CA ALA A 86 -3.83 16.90 4.78
C ALA A 86 -3.03 16.86 6.09
N LEU A 87 -3.30 17.83 6.98
CA LEU A 87 -2.75 17.88 8.33
C LEU A 87 -3.46 16.85 9.22
N SER A 88 -2.95 15.62 9.24
CA SER A 88 -3.54 14.49 9.97
C SER A 88 -2.63 13.96 11.07
N PRO A 89 -3.15 13.27 12.10
CA PRO A 89 -2.33 12.63 13.14
C PRO A 89 -1.28 11.65 12.60
N GLY A 90 -1.45 11.17 11.36
CA GLY A 90 -0.45 10.38 10.65
C GLY A 90 0.87 11.12 10.42
N LEU A 91 0.80 12.43 10.15
CA LEU A 91 1.95 13.31 9.94
C LEU A 91 2.85 13.38 11.20
N LEU A 92 2.25 13.24 12.38
CA LEU A 92 2.97 13.27 13.66
C LEU A 92 3.84 12.05 13.91
N LYS A 93 3.65 10.95 13.15
CA LYS A 93 4.49 9.74 13.27
C LYS A 93 5.96 10.04 12.95
N ILE A 94 6.25 11.09 12.18
CA ILE A 94 7.60 11.56 11.85
C ILE A 94 8.35 12.04 13.10
N PHE A 95 7.63 12.54 14.12
CA PHE A 95 8.20 13.07 15.36
C PHE A 95 8.33 12.04 16.48
N LYS A 96 7.74 10.85 16.32
CA LYS A 96 7.91 9.77 17.29
C LYS A 96 9.33 9.21 17.18
N ARG A 97 10.23 9.73 18.02
CA ARG A 97 11.58 9.20 18.22
C ARG A 97 11.50 7.71 18.55
N SER A 98 11.97 6.87 17.63
CA SER A 98 12.47 5.55 17.99
C SER A 98 13.67 5.76 18.92
N SER A 99 13.49 5.51 20.21
CA SER A 99 14.54 5.48 21.23
C SER A 99 15.58 4.37 21.01
N ARG A 100 15.48 3.59 19.92
CA ARG A 100 16.39 2.49 19.61
C ARG A 100 17.69 2.91 18.92
N GLY A 101 17.88 4.20 18.62
CA GLY A 101 19.02 4.69 17.83
C GLY A 101 20.29 5.08 18.60
N LEU A 102 20.26 5.16 19.94
CA LEU A 102 21.41 5.61 20.74
C LEU A 102 22.16 4.49 21.46
N LEU A 103 21.53 3.34 21.70
CA LEU A 103 22.19 2.19 22.36
C LEU A 103 22.99 1.30 21.39
N ASN A 104 22.69 1.34 20.09
CA ASN A 104 23.42 0.54 19.07
C ASN A 104 24.69 1.21 18.54
N ARG A 105 25.04 2.43 18.98
CA ARG A 105 26.23 3.15 18.51
C ARG A 105 27.48 2.95 19.38
N LEU A 106 27.38 2.17 20.46
CA LEU A 106 28.51 1.91 21.37
C LEU A 106 29.09 0.49 21.28
N MET A 107 28.52 -0.41 20.46
CA MET A 107 28.94 -1.82 20.37
C MET A 107 29.02 -2.29 18.92
N ASN A 108 30.02 -1.79 18.19
CA ASN A 108 30.88 -2.58 17.28
C ASN A 108 31.73 -1.64 16.40
N PRO A 109 33.06 -1.53 16.63
CA PRO A 109 33.98 -1.23 15.56
C PRO A 109 34.03 -2.45 14.61
N PHE A 110 34.52 -2.29 13.39
CA PHE A 110 34.51 -3.30 12.30
C PHE A 110 33.21 -3.34 11.50
N SER A 111 33.00 -2.25 10.76
CA SER A 111 32.23 -2.27 9.53
C SER A 111 33.12 -2.83 8.40
N ALA A 112 32.76 -4.00 7.87
CA ALA A 112 33.26 -4.48 6.59
C ALA A 112 32.13 -5.19 5.82
N ARG A 113 31.61 -4.45 4.83
CA ARG A 113 31.06 -4.85 3.52
C ARG A 113 30.29 -6.19 3.36
N SER A 114 29.06 -6.00 2.88
CA SER A 114 28.36 -6.73 1.80
C SER A 114 28.19 -8.25 1.91
N ASN A 115 26.94 -8.68 2.11
CA ASN A 115 26.18 -9.40 1.08
C ASN A 115 24.71 -9.52 1.50
N HIS A 116 23.81 -9.02 0.66
CA HIS A 116 22.37 -9.30 0.77
C HIS A 116 22.14 -10.76 0.35
N GLN A 117 22.19 -11.68 1.32
CA GLN A 117 21.44 -12.93 1.23
C GLN A 117 20.10 -12.71 1.94
N ALA A 118 19.01 -12.85 1.17
CA ALA A 118 17.68 -12.92 1.72
C ALA A 118 17.63 -14.10 2.72
N GLN A 119 17.44 -13.79 4.00
CA GLN A 119 17.23 -14.82 5.02
C GLN A 119 15.88 -15.48 4.76
N GLU A 120 15.91 -16.77 4.41
CA GLU A 120 14.71 -17.61 4.41
C GLU A 120 14.09 -17.58 5.83
N PRO A 121 12.76 -17.52 5.94
CA PRO A 121 12.09 -17.53 7.24
C PRO A 121 12.43 -18.82 8.00
N VAL A 122 12.84 -18.67 9.26
CA VAL A 122 13.19 -19.79 10.16
C VAL A 122 11.93 -20.58 10.50
N VAL A 123 11.74 -21.73 9.86
CA VAL A 123 10.69 -22.71 10.18
C VAL A 123 11.10 -23.45 11.46
N VAL A 124 10.19 -23.57 12.43
CA VAL A 124 10.44 -24.45 13.59
C VAL A 124 10.07 -25.87 13.17
N PRO A 125 11.01 -26.84 13.17
CA PRO A 125 10.66 -28.24 12.96
C PRO A 125 9.69 -28.67 14.06
N VAL A 126 8.55 -29.26 13.69
CA VAL A 126 7.70 -29.91 14.68
C VAL A 126 8.45 -31.14 15.18
N GLU A 127 8.68 -31.22 16.49
CA GLU A 127 9.30 -32.40 17.10
C GLU A 127 8.36 -33.61 16.94
N GLY A 128 8.81 -34.62 16.18
CA GLY A 128 8.10 -35.88 15.98
C GLY A 128 7.60 -36.15 14.56
N LYS A 129 7.03 -37.34 14.35
CA LYS A 129 6.44 -37.77 13.07
C LYS A 129 5.07 -37.11 12.89
N ILE A 130 4.90 -36.35 11.81
CA ILE A 130 3.62 -35.69 11.49
C ILE A 130 2.57 -36.77 11.14
N ASP A 131 1.46 -36.77 11.86
CA ASP A 131 0.34 -37.69 11.63
C ASP A 131 -0.53 -37.19 10.46
N THR A 132 -0.42 -37.87 9.31
CA THR A 132 -1.16 -37.49 8.10
C THR A 132 -2.67 -37.75 8.19
N LYS A 133 -3.13 -38.50 9.21
CA LYS A 133 -4.56 -38.77 9.42
C LYS A 133 -5.27 -37.66 10.19
N LYS A 134 -4.53 -36.71 10.77
CA LYS A 134 -5.08 -35.58 11.52
C LYS A 134 -4.95 -34.30 10.72
N VAL A 135 -5.84 -33.35 10.99
CA VAL A 135 -5.73 -31.99 10.44
C VAL A 135 -4.53 -31.30 11.08
N TYR A 136 -3.60 -30.87 10.25
CA TYR A 136 -2.42 -30.11 10.66
C TYR A 136 -2.75 -28.63 10.72
N GLU A 137 -2.64 -28.04 11.91
CA GLU A 137 -2.95 -26.64 12.13
C GLU A 137 -1.73 -25.75 11.81
N LEU A 138 -1.92 -24.81 10.90
CA LEU A 138 -0.90 -23.87 10.44
C LEU A 138 -0.85 -22.68 11.40
N ARG A 139 0.22 -22.59 12.20
CA ARG A 139 0.42 -21.59 13.25
C ARG A 139 1.70 -20.79 13.03
N THR A 140 1.67 -19.53 13.45
CA THR A 140 2.86 -18.66 13.47
C THR A 140 3.01 -18.07 14.87
N ILE A 141 4.02 -18.52 15.60
CA ILE A 141 4.30 -18.14 16.99
C ILE A 141 5.62 -17.36 16.99
N ASP A 142 5.60 -16.13 17.52
CA ASP A 142 6.78 -15.25 17.61
C ASP A 142 7.56 -15.07 16.29
N GLY A 143 6.82 -14.98 15.17
CA GLY A 143 7.40 -14.79 13.84
C GLY A 143 7.97 -16.06 13.20
N LYS A 144 7.86 -17.22 13.87
CA LYS A 144 8.25 -18.52 13.31
C LYS A 144 7.02 -19.37 13.01
N SER A 145 6.94 -19.88 11.79
CA SER A 145 5.84 -20.74 11.36
C SER A 145 6.23 -22.22 11.53
N ASN A 146 5.26 -23.07 11.84
CA ASN A 146 5.41 -24.54 11.78
C ASN A 146 5.18 -25.08 10.35
N TYR A 147 5.23 -24.22 9.34
CA TYR A 147 5.01 -24.54 7.94
C TYR A 147 5.80 -23.59 7.04
N ARG A 148 6.04 -24.02 5.80
CA ARG A 148 6.63 -23.20 4.73
C ARG A 148 5.59 -22.94 3.65
N ILE A 149 5.48 -21.72 3.16
CA ILE A 149 4.64 -21.38 2.02
C ILE A 149 5.31 -21.88 0.73
N ALA A 150 4.54 -22.51 -0.15
CA ALA A 150 5.06 -22.94 -1.45
C ALA A 150 5.21 -21.77 -2.43
N ASP A 151 6.40 -21.63 -3.00
CA ASP A 151 6.75 -20.56 -3.94
C ASP A 151 5.91 -20.59 -5.24
N CYS A 152 5.38 -21.76 -5.61
CA CYS A 152 4.62 -21.94 -6.85
C CYS A 152 3.20 -21.34 -6.82
N CYS A 153 2.58 -21.27 -5.65
CA CYS A 153 1.18 -20.85 -5.52
C CYS A 153 0.91 -19.81 -4.42
N ASN A 154 1.90 -19.50 -3.58
CA ASN A 154 1.87 -18.47 -2.53
C ASN A 154 0.52 -18.40 -1.78
N PRO A 155 0.10 -19.50 -1.12
CA PRO A 155 -1.13 -19.49 -0.34
C PRO A 155 -1.05 -18.51 0.83
N ILE A 156 -2.17 -17.86 1.12
CA ILE A 156 -2.32 -16.93 2.24
C ILE A 156 -3.40 -17.44 3.22
N PRO A 157 -3.40 -16.96 4.48
CA PRO A 157 -4.48 -17.24 5.42
C PRO A 157 -5.86 -17.00 4.80
N GLY A 158 -6.75 -18.00 4.91
CA GLY A 158 -8.07 -18.00 4.28
C GLY A 158 -8.17 -18.85 3.00
N ASP A 159 -7.06 -19.05 2.27
CA ASP A 159 -7.09 -19.95 1.11
C ASP A 159 -7.37 -21.40 1.53
N THR A 160 -8.09 -22.14 0.68
CA THR A 160 -8.20 -23.60 0.83
C THR A 160 -6.87 -24.26 0.44
N VAL A 161 -6.23 -24.91 1.42
CA VAL A 161 -4.84 -25.38 1.30
C VAL A 161 -4.67 -26.85 1.70
N ILE A 162 -3.60 -27.45 1.20
CA ILE A 162 -3.10 -28.77 1.58
C ILE A 162 -1.62 -28.69 1.96
N GLY A 163 -1.18 -29.57 2.85
CA GLY A 163 0.23 -29.70 3.24
C GLY A 163 0.92 -30.87 2.55
N PHE A 164 2.15 -30.67 2.12
CA PHE A 164 3.06 -31.72 1.68
C PHE A 164 4.27 -31.79 2.61
N ILE A 165 4.53 -32.96 3.19
CA ILE A 165 5.68 -33.18 4.08
C ILE A 165 6.92 -33.40 3.21
N ASN A 166 7.87 -32.46 3.20
CA ASN A 166 9.12 -32.57 2.43
C ASN A 166 10.14 -33.51 3.09
N ASP A 167 11.31 -33.71 2.48
CA ASP A 167 12.33 -34.66 2.97
C ASP A 167 12.98 -34.21 4.29
N LYS A 168 12.83 -32.94 4.63
CA LYS A 168 13.25 -32.34 5.90
C LYS A 168 12.18 -32.46 7.00
N ASN A 169 11.09 -33.17 6.74
CA ASN A 169 9.92 -33.29 7.63
C ASN A 169 9.21 -31.95 7.91
N GLU A 170 9.27 -31.02 6.96
CA GLU A 170 8.57 -29.73 7.03
C GLU A 170 7.27 -29.79 6.21
N VAL A 171 6.20 -29.18 6.73
CA VAL A 171 4.94 -29.03 5.98
C VAL A 171 5.06 -27.85 5.02
N VAL A 172 5.10 -28.14 3.72
CA VAL A 172 5.03 -27.16 2.65
C VAL A 172 3.57 -26.99 2.23
N VAL A 173 3.04 -25.78 2.37
CA VAL A 173 1.63 -25.45 2.15
C VAL A 173 1.41 -25.06 0.70
N HIS A 174 0.50 -25.76 0.03
CA HIS A 174 0.05 -25.46 -1.32
C HIS A 174 -1.44 -25.13 -1.34
N LYS A 175 -1.89 -24.36 -2.33
CA LYS A 175 -3.32 -24.26 -2.65
C LYS A 175 -3.86 -25.61 -3.10
N MET A 176 -5.13 -25.89 -2.79
CA MET A 176 -5.78 -27.16 -3.14
C MET A 176 -5.82 -27.41 -4.66
N ASP A 177 -5.86 -26.36 -5.48
CA ASP A 177 -5.88 -26.42 -6.95
C ASP A 177 -4.49 -26.31 -7.59
N CYS A 178 -3.40 -26.34 -6.81
CA CYS A 178 -2.05 -26.21 -7.34
C CYS A 178 -1.62 -27.43 -8.16
N GLU A 179 -1.24 -27.23 -9.42
CA GLU A 179 -0.79 -28.31 -10.33
C GLU A 179 0.43 -29.10 -9.81
N VAL A 180 1.38 -28.40 -9.16
CA VAL A 180 2.55 -29.05 -8.54
C VAL A 180 2.09 -29.99 -7.42
N ALA A 181 1.16 -29.52 -6.59
CA ALA A 181 0.62 -30.29 -5.49
C ALA A 181 -0.23 -31.47 -5.98
N ASN A 182 -0.99 -31.31 -7.07
CA ASN A 182 -1.75 -32.38 -7.71
C ASN A 182 -0.86 -33.50 -8.26
N ARG A 183 0.28 -33.15 -8.86
CA ARG A 183 1.31 -34.12 -9.28
C ARG A 183 1.88 -34.86 -8.07
N MET A 184 2.25 -34.14 -7.01
CA MET A 184 2.78 -34.73 -5.77
C MET A 184 1.76 -35.64 -5.08
N LYS A 185 0.47 -35.29 -5.08
CA LYS A 185 -0.61 -36.11 -4.52
C LYS A 185 -0.70 -37.47 -5.21
N SER A 186 -0.48 -37.49 -6.52
CA SER A 186 -0.52 -38.72 -7.33
C SER A 186 0.70 -39.61 -7.09
N SER A 187 1.89 -39.02 -6.97
CA SER A 187 3.15 -39.77 -6.80
C SER A 187 3.50 -40.10 -5.34
N PHE A 188 3.03 -39.29 -4.38
CA PHE A 188 3.46 -39.29 -2.98
C PHE A 188 2.29 -39.06 -2.02
N GLY A 189 1.13 -39.67 -2.28
CA GLY A 189 -0.09 -39.47 -1.49
C GLY A 189 0.06 -39.66 0.03
N GLY A 190 0.94 -40.57 0.47
CA GLY A 190 1.22 -40.81 1.90
C GLY A 190 1.93 -39.67 2.64
N ARG A 191 2.38 -38.63 1.91
CA ARG A 191 3.04 -37.43 2.46
C ARG A 191 2.14 -36.19 2.44
N ILE A 192 0.90 -36.34 1.98
CA ILE A 192 -0.10 -35.29 1.98
C ILE A 192 -0.78 -35.27 3.35
N VAL A 193 -0.96 -34.07 3.89
CA VAL A 193 -1.69 -33.84 5.14
C VAL A 193 -2.75 -32.76 4.91
N GLN A 194 -3.93 -32.97 5.49
CA GLN A 194 -4.97 -31.94 5.48
C GLN A 194 -4.55 -30.79 6.40
N THR A 195 -4.66 -29.56 5.93
CA THR A 195 -4.21 -28.38 6.67
C THR A 195 -5.35 -27.41 6.95
N HIS A 196 -5.25 -26.69 8.05
CA HIS A 196 -6.17 -25.59 8.39
C HIS A 196 -5.40 -24.42 8.98
N TRP A 197 -5.79 -23.19 8.62
CA TRP A 197 -5.20 -21.97 9.18
C TRP A 197 -5.64 -21.79 10.64
N GLU A 198 -4.74 -21.36 11.51
CA GLU A 198 -5.11 -20.96 12.88
C GLU A 198 -6.19 -19.86 12.86
N THR A 199 -7.25 -20.03 13.66
CA THR A 199 -8.46 -19.21 13.62
C THR A 199 -8.31 -17.82 14.23
N LYS A 200 -7.13 -17.47 14.76
CA LYS A 200 -6.86 -16.09 15.22
C LYS A 200 -6.70 -15.20 14.00
N ALA A 201 -7.84 -14.72 13.49
CA ALA A 201 -8.00 -13.82 12.36
C ALA A 201 -7.05 -12.62 12.47
N LYS A 202 -5.86 -12.77 11.91
CA LYS A 202 -4.97 -11.65 11.64
C LYS A 202 -5.35 -11.16 10.27
N LYS A 203 -5.83 -9.92 10.23
CA LYS A 203 -5.95 -9.14 9.00
C LYS A 203 -4.68 -9.29 8.17
N PHE A 204 -4.82 -9.68 6.90
CA PHE A 204 -3.70 -9.87 5.99
C PHE A 204 -3.80 -8.92 4.81
N ASN A 205 -2.64 -8.47 4.32
CA ASN A 205 -2.57 -7.63 3.15
C ASN A 205 -2.77 -8.49 1.90
N VAL A 206 -3.57 -7.99 0.97
CA VAL A 206 -3.77 -8.56 -0.35
C VAL A 206 -3.55 -7.48 -1.39
N THR A 207 -2.97 -7.87 -2.51
CA THR A 207 -2.86 -7.03 -3.71
C THR A 207 -3.73 -7.64 -4.80
N ILE A 208 -4.55 -6.82 -5.45
CA ILE A 208 -5.42 -7.22 -6.55
C ILE A 208 -5.02 -6.40 -7.78
N ASN A 209 -4.67 -7.10 -8.85
CA ASN A 209 -4.42 -6.48 -10.15
C ASN A 209 -5.66 -6.57 -11.02
N LEU A 210 -5.94 -5.45 -11.68
CA LEU A 210 -7.03 -5.24 -12.60
C LEU A 210 -6.46 -4.77 -13.93
N GLU A 211 -6.95 -5.35 -15.01
CA GLU A 211 -6.59 -4.95 -16.36
C GLU A 211 -7.84 -4.93 -17.23
N GLY A 212 -7.83 -4.08 -18.24
CA GLY A 212 -8.91 -4.05 -19.22
C GLY A 212 -8.78 -2.95 -20.25
N ILE A 213 -9.83 -2.81 -21.04
CA ILE A 213 -9.95 -1.82 -22.10
C ILE A 213 -10.47 -0.53 -21.49
N ASP A 214 -9.72 0.55 -21.67
CA ASP A 214 -10.12 1.86 -21.19
C ASP A 214 -11.31 2.39 -22.01
N ARG A 215 -12.28 2.94 -21.30
CA ARG A 215 -13.42 3.64 -21.88
C ARG A 215 -13.84 4.74 -20.94
N GLN A 216 -14.59 5.70 -21.49
CA GLN A 216 -15.14 6.78 -20.70
C GLN A 216 -15.90 6.24 -19.48
N GLY A 217 -15.51 6.73 -18.30
CA GLY A 217 -16.12 6.42 -17.01
C GLY A 217 -15.67 5.10 -16.35
N ILE A 218 -14.77 4.32 -16.95
CA ILE A 218 -14.37 3.02 -16.36
C ILE A 218 -13.70 3.18 -14.99
N LEU A 219 -12.82 4.18 -14.85
CA LEU A 219 -12.12 4.49 -13.60
C LEU A 219 -13.12 4.78 -12.47
N GLN A 220 -14.13 5.60 -12.75
CA GLN A 220 -15.18 5.96 -11.80
C GLN A 220 -16.00 4.73 -11.39
N GLU A 221 -16.37 3.88 -12.34
CA GLU A 221 -17.15 2.66 -12.07
C GLU A 221 -16.37 1.67 -11.19
N ILE A 222 -15.07 1.50 -11.46
CA ILE A 222 -14.17 0.67 -10.64
C ILE A 222 -14.07 1.23 -9.21
N ILE A 223 -13.77 2.53 -9.07
CA ILE A 223 -13.66 3.19 -7.76
C ILE A 223 -14.98 3.09 -6.99
N TYR A 224 -16.11 3.34 -7.66
CA TYR A 224 -17.44 3.23 -7.06
C TYR A 224 -17.71 1.81 -6.57
N LEU A 225 -17.45 0.79 -7.40
CA LEU A 225 -17.66 -0.61 -7.03
C LEU A 225 -16.83 -0.99 -5.80
N ILE A 226 -15.53 -0.66 -5.79
CA ILE A 226 -14.63 -0.98 -4.68
C ILE A 226 -15.09 -0.28 -3.39
N SER A 227 -15.45 1.00 -3.47
CA SER A 227 -15.84 1.82 -2.30
C SER A 227 -17.20 1.46 -1.69
N THR A 228 -18.18 1.05 -2.50
CA THR A 228 -19.54 0.77 -1.99
C THR A 228 -19.75 -0.67 -1.54
N ASN A 229 -19.03 -1.63 -2.09
CA ASN A 229 -19.47 -3.02 -1.98
C ASN A 229 -18.90 -3.79 -0.79
N LEU A 230 -17.83 -3.32 -0.14
CA LEU A 230 -17.10 -4.15 0.80
C LEU A 230 -16.48 -3.34 1.92
N SER A 231 -16.55 -3.88 3.14
CA SER A 231 -15.80 -3.43 4.33
C SER A 231 -14.30 -3.68 4.17
N LEU A 232 -13.74 -3.38 3.00
CA LEU A 232 -12.33 -3.50 2.68
C LEU A 232 -11.59 -2.29 3.20
N ASN A 233 -10.57 -2.53 4.02
CA ASN A 233 -9.66 -1.48 4.44
C ASN A 233 -8.63 -1.29 3.32
N MET A 234 -8.96 -0.43 2.35
CA MET A 234 -8.07 -0.06 1.25
C MET A 234 -6.83 0.68 1.79
N ARG A 235 -5.65 0.24 1.34
CA ARG A 235 -4.36 0.85 1.69
C ARG A 235 -3.81 1.69 0.55
N ARG A 236 -3.95 1.19 -0.68
CA ARG A 236 -3.49 1.84 -1.90
C ARG A 236 -4.41 1.43 -3.04
N LEU A 237 -4.80 2.40 -3.86
CA LEU A 237 -5.36 2.15 -5.18
C LEU A 237 -4.53 2.98 -6.15
N ASN A 238 -3.79 2.31 -7.02
CA ASN A 238 -3.15 2.94 -8.16
C ASN A 238 -3.94 2.55 -9.41
N ILE A 239 -4.35 3.52 -10.21
CA ILE A 239 -5.04 3.24 -11.47
C ILE A 239 -4.54 4.20 -12.54
N SER A 240 -4.17 3.64 -13.68
CA SER A 240 -3.70 4.37 -14.83
C SER A 240 -4.40 3.86 -16.08
N ALA A 241 -4.62 4.76 -17.03
CA ALA A 241 -5.10 4.42 -18.35
C ALA A 241 -4.15 5.05 -19.37
N ASP A 242 -3.67 4.24 -20.31
CA ASP A 242 -2.79 4.65 -21.39
C ASP A 242 -3.02 3.74 -22.60
N GLY A 243 -2.91 4.28 -23.81
CA GLY A 243 -3.02 3.49 -25.04
C GLY A 243 -4.34 2.72 -25.22
N GLY A 244 -5.43 3.16 -24.60
CA GLY A 244 -6.75 2.48 -24.67
C GLY A 244 -6.90 1.26 -23.76
N VAL A 245 -5.95 1.04 -22.84
CA VAL A 245 -6.04 0.04 -21.77
C VAL A 245 -5.89 0.72 -20.42
N PHE A 246 -6.46 0.11 -19.39
CA PHE A 246 -6.23 0.53 -18.01
C PHE A 246 -5.59 -0.59 -17.21
N HIS A 247 -4.76 -0.18 -16.26
CA HIS A 247 -4.18 -1.05 -15.24
C HIS A 247 -4.52 -0.47 -13.87
N ALA A 248 -4.94 -1.33 -12.95
CA ALA A 248 -5.13 -0.93 -11.56
C ALA A 248 -4.52 -1.95 -10.60
N GLU A 249 -3.92 -1.42 -9.54
CA GLU A 249 -3.38 -2.19 -8.43
C GLU A 249 -4.06 -1.71 -7.14
N LEU A 250 -4.78 -2.63 -6.49
CA LEU A 250 -5.47 -2.41 -5.23
C LEU A 250 -4.77 -3.19 -4.12
N GLU A 251 -4.14 -2.49 -3.19
CA GLU A 251 -3.68 -3.05 -1.92
C GLU A 251 -4.78 -2.85 -0.86
N ALA A 252 -5.22 -3.94 -0.23
CA ALA A 252 -6.22 -3.91 0.83
C ALA A 252 -5.83 -4.81 1.99
N LEU A 253 -6.32 -4.47 3.18
CA LEU A 253 -6.22 -5.30 4.37
C LEU A 253 -7.56 -6.00 4.60
N VAL A 254 -7.55 -7.34 4.61
CA VAL A 254 -8.77 -8.15 4.65
C VAL A 254 -8.75 -9.17 5.78
N ASP A 255 -9.93 -9.48 6.30
CA ASP A 255 -10.14 -10.52 7.31
C ASP A 255 -10.35 -11.91 6.67
N ASP A 256 -10.81 -11.95 5.41
CA ASP A 256 -11.22 -13.17 4.70
C ASP A 256 -10.93 -13.08 3.20
N THR A 257 -10.41 -14.17 2.62
CA THR A 257 -10.16 -14.33 1.18
C THR A 257 -11.43 -14.43 0.35
N ASP A 258 -12.55 -14.82 0.94
CA ASP A 258 -13.84 -14.89 0.25
C ASP A 258 -14.36 -13.51 -0.17
N ILE A 259 -14.07 -12.49 0.64
CA ILE A 259 -14.34 -11.07 0.32
C ILE A 259 -13.58 -10.68 -0.94
N VAL A 260 -12.29 -11.04 -1.02
CA VAL A 260 -11.42 -10.76 -2.17
C VAL A 260 -11.91 -11.50 -3.41
N THR A 261 -12.24 -12.78 -3.27
CA THR A 261 -12.76 -13.61 -4.36
C THR A 261 -14.07 -13.04 -4.91
N THR A 262 -14.95 -12.57 -4.03
CA THR A 262 -16.21 -11.92 -4.39
C THR A 262 -15.95 -10.59 -5.10
N LEU A 263 -15.02 -9.78 -4.61
CA LEU A 263 -14.61 -8.53 -5.26
C LEU A 263 -14.13 -8.78 -6.69
N CYS A 264 -13.17 -9.69 -6.88
CA CYS A 264 -12.63 -10.02 -8.20
C CYS A 264 -13.73 -10.50 -9.17
N LYS A 265 -14.67 -11.33 -8.69
CA LYS A 265 -15.83 -11.76 -9.49
C LYS A 265 -16.74 -10.60 -9.89
N ARG A 266 -16.96 -9.63 -9.01
CA ARG A 266 -17.77 -8.43 -9.31
C ARG A 266 -17.06 -7.49 -10.28
N LEU A 267 -15.76 -7.24 -10.06
CA LEU A 267 -14.95 -6.41 -10.94
C LEU A 267 -14.90 -6.97 -12.37
N LYS A 268 -14.79 -8.30 -12.54
CA LYS A 268 -14.88 -8.95 -13.87
C LYS A 268 -16.21 -8.73 -14.59
N LYS A 269 -17.29 -8.37 -13.90
CA LYS A 269 -18.58 -8.06 -14.53
C LYS A 269 -18.65 -6.64 -15.07
N VAL A 270 -17.76 -5.75 -14.64
CA VAL A 270 -17.69 -4.38 -15.16
C VAL A 270 -17.25 -4.44 -16.62
N LYS A 271 -18.07 -3.87 -17.50
CA LYS A 271 -17.80 -3.87 -18.94
C LYS A 271 -16.48 -3.15 -19.23
N GLY A 272 -15.53 -3.86 -19.83
CA GLY A 272 -14.18 -3.36 -20.12
C GLY A 272 -13.09 -4.01 -19.27
N VAL A 273 -13.43 -4.60 -18.11
CA VAL A 273 -12.47 -5.37 -17.30
C VAL A 273 -12.21 -6.72 -17.96
N THR A 274 -10.96 -7.00 -18.32
CA THR A 274 -10.54 -8.29 -18.88
C THR A 274 -9.98 -9.22 -17.81
N SER A 275 -9.30 -8.66 -16.80
CA SER A 275 -8.69 -9.40 -15.71
C SER A 275 -8.94 -8.72 -14.35
N ALA A 276 -9.17 -9.55 -13.34
CA ALA A 276 -9.18 -9.16 -11.93
C ALA A 276 -8.68 -10.34 -11.11
N VAL A 277 -7.45 -10.25 -10.63
CA VAL A 277 -6.78 -11.38 -9.97
C VAL A 277 -5.99 -10.89 -8.76
N ARG A 278 -5.99 -11.71 -7.71
CA ARG A 278 -5.10 -11.48 -6.56
C ARG A 278 -3.66 -11.79 -6.98
N VAL A 279 -2.76 -10.85 -6.76
CA VAL A 279 -1.32 -11.00 -7.03
C VAL A 279 -0.73 -11.95 -5.98
N ARG A 280 0.22 -12.78 -6.44
CA ARG A 280 0.88 -13.82 -5.64
C ARG A 280 1.98 -13.24 -4.75
#